data_AF-A0A0U2W7R5-F1
#
_entry.id   AF-A0A0U2W7R5-F1
#
_cell.length_a   1.000
_cell.length_b   1.000
_cell.length_c   1.000
_cell.angle_alpha   90.00
_cell.angle_beta   90.00
_cell.angle_gamma   90.00
#
_symmetry.space_group_name_H-M   'P 1'
#
loop_
_entity.id
_entity.type
_entity.pdbx_description
1 polymer ?
#
loop_
_entity_poly.entity_id
_entity_poly.type
_entity_poly.pdbx_seq_one_letter_code
_entity_poly.pdbx_strand_id
1 'polypeptide(L)'
;MNEKLVYEGEDGAYGHETGRADGDGWKATEGTDEAGLLFSAKDVTDIPAGETKAIFHLSVDRFADENHVVAKLEVKDRKANTVIGSLDVMSWDFNSVNGAQAFEVPLAAPDSGHPLEIRVIWTGKQSLKLHDVEFSSPAREAEVAMIYSLQGLVNKSQPRIYKDNGTYSGKYWLEALKLDFEPVKDNWQLLEKYRSSVKGLIVYDPDVPDTYNLATTIAGLKEAVVASPSLLDRLAGEPYKLPILEDLRGKYKTKLEVYEDLYDHYWKETTHRVIIGLTPDIKTHLREYAIAIRASVIWLNPGVPEEEQLLDRFLGDMPYGTGLYLGWWPDEQAGVEKTSEFGIATVAADWSDNLTVLGGTPRKITPPKAAPVKPPLENKVYVTYILSDGDNLQYMEKAFLNFWSHPERGKIPLGWTVSPLMVDAMPGILDYLNRTATDQDVLVSGPSGLGYTYPNNWTDKEGLATFFQRTKDYMERAGIRVLTVWNTVTGTTAPEVGEIIADNVPSLLGFTSQGNTGVVSVYGNAVPGQELHKGYASSEGDLIDNVRDAIKRWDRKSPLFVGIQANPWQVTYENFVNAVAYFQDDKDVIVVRPDIYFQLIRESKGLPPDPPETN
;
A
#
# COMPACT_ATOMS: atom_id res chain seq x y z
N MET A 1 1.06 6.09 16.85
CA MET A 1 2.41 6.52 16.44
C MET A 1 2.22 7.30 15.14
N ASN A 2 2.45 8.60 15.04
CA ASN A 2 2.45 9.29 13.74
C ASN A 2 3.75 10.09 13.63
N GLU A 3 4.36 10.07 12.43
CA GLU A 3 5.56 10.86 12.12
C GLU A 3 5.26 12.36 12.22
N LYS A 4 4.05 12.73 11.82
CA LYS A 4 3.51 14.08 11.95
C LYS A 4 2.43 14.16 13.02
N LEU A 5 2.34 15.29 13.70
CA LEU A 5 1.20 15.62 14.58
C LEU A 5 0.24 16.49 13.78
N VAL A 6 -1.03 16.11 13.70
CA VAL A 6 -2.03 16.78 12.85
C VAL A 6 -3.11 17.40 13.71
N TYR A 7 -3.47 18.64 13.38
CA TYR A 7 -4.51 19.43 14.02
C TYR A 7 -5.55 19.81 12.99
N GLU A 8 -6.65 19.05 12.93
CA GLU A 8 -7.72 19.24 11.94
C GLU A 8 -8.42 20.58 12.15
N GLY A 9 -8.62 21.33 11.07
CA GLY A 9 -9.19 22.67 11.09
C GLY A 9 -10.66 22.67 11.50
N GLU A 10 -11.41 21.61 11.20
CA GLU A 10 -12.83 21.46 11.53
C GLU A 10 -13.13 20.90 12.93
N ASP A 11 -12.10 20.49 13.68
CA ASP A 11 -12.29 19.95 15.03
C ASP A 11 -12.79 21.05 15.99
N GLY A 12 -14.05 20.93 16.40
CA GLY A 12 -14.72 21.87 17.30
C GLY A 12 -14.12 21.95 18.71
N ALA A 13 -13.11 21.15 19.05
CA ALA A 13 -12.30 21.34 20.25
C ALA A 13 -11.38 22.58 20.16
N TYR A 14 -11.08 23.07 18.96
CA TYR A 14 -10.25 24.24 18.72
C TYR A 14 -11.07 25.54 18.66
N GLY A 15 -10.39 26.67 18.86
CA GLY A 15 -11.03 27.98 18.91
C GLY A 15 -11.20 28.62 17.53
N HIS A 16 -12.41 29.10 17.23
CA HIS A 16 -12.74 29.84 16.02
C HIS A 16 -13.51 31.12 16.39
N GLU A 17 -13.07 32.29 15.93
CA GLU A 17 -13.78 33.57 16.08
C GLU A 17 -14.53 33.97 14.81
N THR A 18 -14.10 33.43 13.65
CA THR A 18 -14.69 33.71 12.34
C THR A 18 -14.74 32.44 11.47
N GLY A 19 -15.55 32.47 10.42
CA GLY A 19 -15.77 31.34 9.52
C GLY A 19 -16.69 30.26 10.11
N ARG A 20 -16.73 29.11 9.43
CA ARG A 20 -17.58 27.96 9.75
C ARG A 20 -16.98 26.67 9.19
N ALA A 21 -17.35 25.52 9.76
CA ALA A 21 -17.01 24.22 9.20
C ALA A 21 -17.57 24.08 7.76
N ASP A 22 -16.75 23.53 6.85
CA ASP A 22 -17.02 23.36 5.43
C ASP A 22 -16.37 22.06 4.94
N GLY A 23 -17.04 20.92 5.11
CA GLY A 23 -16.48 19.61 4.76
C GLY A 23 -15.31 19.22 5.68
N ASP A 24 -14.16 18.93 5.07
CA ASP A 24 -12.87 18.57 5.67
C ASP A 24 -12.03 19.80 6.09
N GLY A 25 -12.68 20.85 6.58
CA GLY A 25 -11.95 22.01 7.06
C GLY A 25 -12.84 23.15 7.53
N TRP A 26 -12.21 24.29 7.83
CA TRP A 26 -12.86 25.49 8.34
C TRP A 26 -12.66 26.68 7.39
N LYS A 27 -13.77 27.25 6.92
CA LYS A 27 -13.78 28.28 5.86
C LYS A 27 -14.30 29.61 6.37
N ALA A 28 -13.58 30.68 6.04
CA ALA A 28 -14.08 32.06 6.10
C ALA A 28 -14.26 32.61 4.69
N THR A 29 -15.37 33.32 4.48
CA THR A 29 -15.81 33.81 3.16
C THR A 29 -15.73 35.32 3.09
N GLU A 30 -15.02 35.83 2.08
CA GLU A 30 -14.87 37.27 1.81
C GLU A 30 -16.25 37.94 1.68
N GLY A 31 -16.42 39.10 2.32
CA GLY A 31 -17.67 39.88 2.28
C GLY A 31 -18.83 39.29 3.08
N THR A 32 -18.67 38.10 3.67
CA THR A 32 -19.67 37.45 4.53
C THR A 32 -19.22 37.39 5.99
N ASP A 33 -17.99 36.93 6.22
CA ASP A 33 -17.42 36.78 7.56
C ASP A 33 -16.52 37.99 7.91
N GLU A 34 -16.40 38.33 9.20
CA GLU A 34 -15.48 39.39 9.66
C GLU A 34 -14.04 38.86 9.77
N ALA A 35 -13.05 39.70 9.48
CA ALA A 35 -11.64 39.35 9.67
C ALA A 35 -11.36 39.01 11.14
N GLY A 36 -10.54 38.00 11.41
CA GLY A 36 -10.30 37.53 12.78
C GLY A 36 -9.58 36.20 12.87
N LEU A 37 -9.62 35.61 14.07
CA LEU A 37 -8.99 34.32 14.35
C LEU A 37 -9.81 33.20 13.69
N LEU A 38 -9.27 32.67 12.59
CA LEU A 38 -9.87 31.56 11.86
C LEU A 38 -9.70 30.24 12.62
N PHE A 39 -8.57 30.07 13.31
CA PHE A 39 -8.22 28.84 14.02
C PHE A 39 -7.28 29.11 15.20
N SER A 40 -7.50 28.39 16.30
CA SER A 40 -6.64 28.43 17.48
C SER A 40 -6.63 27.10 18.25
N ALA A 41 -5.54 26.35 18.12
CA ALA A 41 -5.26 25.20 18.99
C ALA A 41 -4.36 25.65 20.14
N LYS A 42 -4.88 25.60 21.38
CA LYS A 42 -4.17 25.99 22.60
C LYS A 42 -3.70 24.77 23.36
N ASP A 43 -2.68 24.97 24.20
CA ASP A 43 -2.16 23.94 25.10
C ASP A 43 -1.61 22.71 24.38
N VAL A 44 -0.99 22.95 23.24
CA VAL A 44 -0.27 21.94 22.48
C VAL A 44 1.04 21.58 23.20
N THR A 45 1.19 20.33 23.63
CA THR A 45 2.33 19.88 24.46
C THR A 45 3.04 18.64 23.96
N ASP A 46 2.62 18.08 22.83
CA ASP A 46 3.11 16.83 22.26
C ASP A 46 4.16 17.02 21.15
N ILE A 47 4.43 18.28 20.74
CA ILE A 47 5.50 18.62 19.80
C ILE A 47 6.87 18.47 20.50
N PRO A 48 7.79 17.64 19.97
CA PRO A 48 9.12 17.49 20.54
C PRO A 48 9.92 18.80 20.50
N ALA A 49 10.72 19.03 21.55
CA ALA A 49 11.62 20.17 21.61
C ALA A 49 12.70 20.12 20.51
N GLY A 50 13.15 21.29 20.06
CA GLY A 50 14.17 21.45 19.03
C GLY A 50 13.61 21.92 17.69
N GLU A 51 14.38 21.72 16.63
CA GLU A 51 14.00 22.15 15.27
C GLU A 51 12.74 21.42 14.79
N THR A 52 11.75 22.19 14.37
CA THR A 52 10.49 21.67 13.83
C THR A 52 9.90 22.65 12.82
N LYS A 53 8.95 22.18 12.02
CA LYS A 53 8.15 23.03 11.14
C LYS A 53 6.67 22.73 11.35
N ALA A 54 5.88 23.79 11.39
CA ALA A 54 4.42 23.73 11.27
C ALA A 54 4.06 23.90 9.78
N ILE A 55 3.21 23.03 9.25
CA ILE A 55 2.78 23.02 7.86
C ILE A 55 1.28 23.27 7.86
N PHE A 56 0.84 24.39 7.32
CA PHE A 56 -0.57 24.76 7.28
C PHE A 56 -1.13 24.44 5.89
N HIS A 57 -2.18 23.63 5.82
CA HIS A 57 -2.84 23.31 4.56
C HIS A 57 -4.03 24.24 4.33
N LEU A 58 -3.89 25.12 3.35
CA LEU A 58 -4.86 26.19 3.06
C LEU A 58 -5.35 26.12 1.62
N SER A 59 -6.59 26.53 1.37
CA SER A 59 -7.11 26.70 0.01
C SER A 59 -7.90 28.00 -0.15
N VAL A 60 -7.93 28.49 -1.38
CA VAL A 60 -8.71 29.66 -1.81
C VAL A 60 -9.72 29.25 -2.90
N ASP A 61 -10.83 29.97 -3.01
CA ASP A 61 -11.90 29.68 -3.97
C ASP A 61 -11.77 30.41 -5.31
N ARG A 62 -10.80 31.33 -5.42
CA ARG A 62 -10.42 32.04 -6.66
C ARG A 62 -9.01 32.61 -6.51
N PHE A 63 -8.37 33.00 -7.62
CA PHE A 63 -7.19 33.87 -7.56
C PHE A 63 -7.58 35.32 -7.33
N ALA A 64 -6.77 36.06 -6.57
CA ALA A 64 -7.01 37.48 -6.29
C ALA A 64 -6.42 38.38 -7.37
N ASP A 65 -7.14 39.46 -7.71
CA ASP A 65 -6.70 40.47 -8.68
C ASP A 65 -5.52 41.32 -8.15
N GLU A 66 -5.44 41.49 -6.82
CA GLU A 66 -4.39 42.23 -6.14
C GLU A 66 -3.70 41.37 -5.09
N ASN A 67 -2.39 41.54 -4.93
CA ASN A 67 -1.62 40.82 -3.92
C ASN A 67 -1.79 41.43 -2.54
N HIS A 68 -2.35 40.68 -1.60
CA HIS A 68 -2.52 41.11 -0.22
C HIS A 68 -2.24 39.95 0.74
N VAL A 69 -1.97 40.26 2.01
CA VAL A 69 -1.90 39.23 3.06
C VAL A 69 -3.31 38.68 3.26
N VAL A 70 -3.51 37.39 3.01
CA VAL A 70 -4.79 36.68 3.20
C VAL A 70 -4.90 36.12 4.61
N ALA A 71 -3.79 35.61 5.13
CA ALA A 71 -3.70 35.12 6.50
C ALA A 71 -2.32 35.30 7.09
N LYS A 72 -2.28 35.41 8.41
CA LYS A 72 -1.07 35.31 9.21
C LYS A 72 -1.10 34.00 9.99
N LEU A 73 -0.09 33.17 9.76
CA LEU A 73 0.12 31.89 10.42
C LEU A 73 1.11 32.10 11.56
N GLU A 74 0.79 31.63 12.77
CA GLU A 74 1.67 31.80 13.93
C GLU A 74 1.69 30.55 14.81
N VAL A 75 2.86 30.28 15.38
CA VAL A 75 3.04 29.36 16.50
C VAL A 75 3.63 30.15 17.66
N LYS A 76 2.99 30.07 18.83
CA LYS A 76 3.33 30.87 20.00
C LYS A 76 3.66 29.98 21.20
N ASP A 77 4.78 30.25 21.86
CA ASP A 77 5.04 29.74 23.21
C ASP A 77 4.16 30.53 24.20
N ARG A 78 3.19 29.85 24.80
CA ARG A 78 2.25 30.49 25.73
C ARG A 78 2.88 30.85 27.05
N LYS A 79 3.89 30.09 27.51
CA LYS A 79 4.56 30.31 28.79
C LYS A 79 5.54 31.48 28.69
N ALA A 80 6.31 31.55 27.60
CA ALA A 80 7.18 32.70 27.32
C ALA A 80 6.41 33.91 26.78
N ASN A 81 5.16 33.70 26.32
CA ASN A 81 4.32 34.70 25.66
C ASN A 81 4.97 35.31 24.41
N THR A 82 5.66 34.47 23.61
CA THR A 82 6.40 34.88 22.41
C THR A 82 5.97 34.07 21.20
N VAL A 83 5.82 34.72 20.04
CA VAL A 83 5.64 34.03 18.75
C VAL A 83 7.00 33.48 18.32
N ILE A 84 7.06 32.16 18.11
CA ILE A 84 8.29 31.40 17.81
C ILE A 84 8.36 30.94 16.35
N GLY A 85 7.27 31.07 15.61
CA GLY A 85 7.21 30.90 14.16
C GLY A 85 6.07 31.74 13.59
N SER A 86 6.28 32.38 12.42
CA SER A 86 5.26 33.18 11.76
C SER A 86 5.46 33.21 10.25
N LEU A 87 4.37 33.26 9.49
CA LEU A 87 4.36 33.52 8.06
C LEU A 87 3.13 34.36 7.67
N ASP A 88 3.35 35.42 6.88
CA ASP A 88 2.27 36.14 6.21
C ASP A 88 2.05 35.48 4.84
N VAL A 89 0.87 34.90 4.64
CA VAL A 89 0.48 34.24 3.39
C VAL A 89 -0.16 35.27 2.46
N MET A 90 0.39 35.39 1.27
CA MET A 90 -0.05 36.33 0.25
C MET A 90 -1.03 35.67 -0.73
N SER A 91 -1.96 36.43 -1.30
CA SER A 91 -2.93 35.91 -2.26
C SER A 91 -2.29 35.26 -3.48
N TRP A 92 -1.14 35.78 -3.91
CA TRP A 92 -0.40 35.26 -5.06
C TRP A 92 0.54 34.10 -4.72
N ASP A 93 0.64 33.70 -3.45
CA ASP A 93 1.38 32.49 -3.08
C ASP A 93 0.61 31.22 -3.47
N PHE A 94 -0.71 31.31 -3.65
CA PHE A 94 -1.55 30.19 -4.09
C PHE A 94 -1.37 29.89 -5.58
N ASN A 95 -1.09 28.63 -5.90
CA ASN A 95 -0.90 28.15 -7.27
C ASN A 95 -2.10 27.36 -7.82
N SER A 96 -3.09 27.06 -6.96
CA SER A 96 -4.30 26.32 -7.32
C SER A 96 -5.52 26.90 -6.60
N VAL A 97 -6.68 26.68 -7.19
CA VAL A 97 -7.99 27.08 -6.63
C VAL A 97 -8.70 25.81 -6.17
N ASN A 98 -9.31 25.86 -4.99
CA ASN A 98 -9.97 24.74 -4.30
C ASN A 98 -9.04 23.53 -4.00
N GLY A 99 -7.74 23.64 -4.26
CA GLY A 99 -6.74 22.66 -3.87
C GLY A 99 -6.09 23.06 -2.55
N ALA A 100 -5.95 22.12 -1.62
CA ALA A 100 -5.15 22.33 -0.42
C ALA A 100 -3.68 22.55 -0.81
N GLN A 101 -3.09 23.66 -0.33
CA GLN A 101 -1.69 24.01 -0.54
C GLN A 101 -0.99 24.14 0.81
N ALA A 102 0.22 23.57 0.90
CA ALA A 102 1.03 23.61 2.11
C ALA A 102 1.82 24.93 2.25
N PHE A 103 1.80 25.50 3.46
CA PHE A 103 2.60 26.66 3.85
C PHE A 103 3.44 26.32 5.09
N GLU A 104 4.77 26.35 4.95
CA GLU A 104 5.69 25.94 6.01
C GLU A 104 6.13 27.12 6.89
N VAL A 105 6.05 26.92 8.20
CA VAL A 105 6.52 27.86 9.23
C VAL A 105 7.59 27.16 10.06
N PRO A 106 8.89 27.40 9.80
CA PRO A 106 9.97 26.89 10.63
C PRO A 106 9.94 27.50 12.03
N LEU A 107 10.25 26.70 13.05
CA LEU A 107 10.38 27.14 14.44
C LEU A 107 11.34 26.24 15.24
N ALA A 108 11.71 26.71 16.44
CA ALA A 108 12.34 25.88 17.45
C ALA A 108 11.34 25.66 18.60
N ALA A 109 10.84 24.44 18.74
CA ALA A 109 9.93 24.09 19.82
C ALA A 109 10.69 24.10 21.17
N PRO A 110 10.12 24.74 22.21
CA PRO A 110 10.73 24.81 23.54
C PRO A 110 10.70 23.46 24.26
N ASP A 111 11.47 23.36 25.35
CA ASP A 111 11.52 22.18 26.21
C ASP A 111 10.14 21.81 26.81
N SER A 112 10.03 20.54 27.25
CA SER A 112 8.81 20.00 27.87
C SER A 112 8.29 20.92 28.99
N GLY A 113 7.03 21.34 28.89
CA GLY A 113 6.38 22.24 29.85
C GLY A 113 6.15 23.67 29.36
N HIS A 114 6.36 23.93 28.07
CA HIS A 114 5.99 25.16 27.37
C HIS A 114 4.85 24.89 26.38
N PRO A 115 3.58 25.02 26.79
CA PRO A 115 2.45 24.79 25.90
C PRO A 115 2.49 25.77 24.73
N LEU A 116 2.28 25.23 23.52
CA LEU A 116 2.19 26.01 22.29
C LEU A 116 0.74 26.40 21.99
N GLU A 117 0.59 27.50 21.26
CA GLU A 117 -0.66 27.94 20.64
C GLU A 117 -0.43 28.11 19.14
N ILE A 118 -1.19 27.37 18.34
CA ILE A 118 -1.21 27.47 16.87
C ILE A 118 -2.31 28.46 16.51
N ARG A 119 -2.04 29.42 15.62
CA ARG A 119 -3.03 30.42 15.20
C ARG A 119 -3.03 30.63 13.70
N VAL A 120 -4.24 30.75 13.14
CA VAL A 120 -4.47 31.27 11.78
C VAL A 120 -5.34 32.51 11.91
N ILE A 121 -4.78 33.67 11.55
CA ILE A 121 -5.46 34.96 11.60
C ILE A 121 -5.80 35.36 10.18
N TRP A 122 -7.08 35.34 9.83
CA TRP A 122 -7.57 35.69 8.50
C TRP A 122 -7.83 37.19 8.38
N THR A 123 -7.42 37.81 7.27
CA THR A 123 -7.46 39.27 7.09
C THR A 123 -8.75 39.79 6.44
N GLY A 124 -9.65 38.91 5.99
CA GLY A 124 -10.90 39.28 5.35
C GLY A 124 -10.78 39.65 3.87
N LYS A 125 -9.59 39.53 3.27
CA LYS A 125 -9.30 40.06 1.92
C LYS A 125 -9.59 39.09 0.77
N GLN A 126 -9.69 37.80 1.06
CA GLN A 126 -10.01 36.73 0.11
C GLN A 126 -10.54 35.54 0.92
N SER A 127 -11.53 34.79 0.41
CA SER A 127 -12.01 33.59 1.10
C SER A 127 -10.87 32.59 1.31
N LEU A 128 -10.82 32.00 2.50
CA LEU A 128 -9.76 31.08 2.90
C LEU A 128 -10.38 29.89 3.63
N LYS A 129 -9.93 28.69 3.29
CA LYS A 129 -10.21 27.47 4.04
C LYS A 129 -8.92 26.92 4.63
N LEU A 130 -8.95 26.59 5.92
CA LEU A 130 -7.92 25.79 6.60
C LEU A 130 -8.40 24.33 6.62
N HIS A 131 -7.59 23.43 6.08
CA HIS A 131 -7.81 21.99 6.19
C HIS A 131 -7.24 21.49 7.51
N ASP A 132 -5.93 21.62 7.70
CA ASP A 132 -5.24 21.15 8.90
C ASP A 132 -3.91 21.90 9.14
N VAL A 133 -3.31 21.65 10.31
CA VAL A 133 -1.92 22.01 10.61
C VAL A 133 -1.13 20.78 11.01
N GLU A 134 -0.03 20.49 10.31
CA GLU A 134 0.88 19.40 10.63
C GLU A 134 2.17 19.90 11.29
N PHE A 135 2.73 19.15 12.24
CA PHE A 135 4.10 19.34 12.72
C PHE A 135 5.02 18.22 12.26
N SER A 136 6.15 18.58 11.64
CA SER A 136 7.26 17.67 11.30
C SER A 136 8.50 18.06 12.10
N SER A 137 9.16 17.08 12.71
CA SER A 137 10.43 17.28 13.41
C SER A 137 11.37 16.08 13.21
N PRO A 138 12.68 16.30 12.98
CA PRO A 138 13.65 15.22 12.88
C PRO A 138 13.70 14.34 14.13
N ALA A 139 13.44 14.93 15.31
CA ALA A 139 13.36 14.19 16.57
C ALA A 139 12.18 13.21 16.59
N ARG A 140 10.99 13.64 16.13
CA ARG A 140 9.82 12.76 16.02
C ARG A 140 10.03 11.67 15.00
N GLU A 141 10.59 12.00 13.84
CA GLU A 141 10.90 11.02 12.79
C GLU A 141 11.86 9.93 13.30
N ALA A 142 12.93 10.33 14.01
CA ALA A 142 13.87 9.39 14.63
C ALA A 142 13.19 8.50 15.69
N GLU A 143 12.30 9.07 16.51
CA GLU A 143 11.54 8.34 17.52
C GLU A 143 10.60 7.31 16.87
N VAL A 144 9.83 7.71 15.86
CA VAL A 144 8.89 6.81 15.18
C VAL A 144 9.64 5.69 14.46
N ALA A 145 10.72 6.00 13.76
CA ALA A 145 11.59 5.02 13.11
C ALA A 145 12.09 3.95 14.09
N MET A 146 12.57 4.36 15.27
CA MET A 146 12.96 3.43 16.34
C MET A 146 11.80 2.54 16.79
N ILE A 147 10.58 3.09 16.90
CA ILE A 147 9.45 2.33 17.42
C ILE A 147 8.94 1.28 16.43
N TYR A 148 9.11 1.46 15.11
CA TYR A 148 8.85 0.37 14.14
C TYR A 148 9.76 -0.84 14.39
N SER A 149 11.01 -0.61 14.82
CA SER A 149 11.88 -1.72 15.21
C SER A 149 11.38 -2.42 16.48
N LEU A 150 10.90 -1.65 17.47
CA LEU A 150 10.25 -2.21 18.66
C LEU A 150 8.98 -3.00 18.31
N GLN A 151 8.15 -2.48 17.39
CA GLN A 151 6.94 -3.14 16.90
C GLN A 151 7.26 -4.54 16.39
N GLY A 152 8.25 -4.66 15.49
CA GLY A 152 8.70 -5.96 14.98
C GLY A 152 9.18 -6.92 16.08
N LEU A 153 10.00 -6.41 17.02
CA LEU A 153 10.53 -7.22 18.13
C LEU A 153 9.44 -7.75 19.06
N VAL A 154 8.42 -6.95 19.34
CA VAL A 154 7.33 -7.31 20.23
C VAL A 154 6.34 -8.22 19.51
N ASN A 155 5.95 -7.86 18.28
CA ASN A 155 4.90 -8.54 17.55
C ASN A 155 5.29 -9.92 17.05
N LYS A 156 6.60 -10.20 16.86
CA LYS A 156 7.08 -11.52 16.44
C LYS A 156 6.62 -12.68 17.34
N SER A 157 6.36 -12.39 18.62
CA SER A 157 5.84 -13.38 19.58
C SER A 157 4.33 -13.29 19.75
N GLN A 158 3.79 -12.08 19.78
CA GLN A 158 2.35 -11.82 19.85
C GLN A 158 2.05 -10.40 19.36
N PRO A 159 1.07 -10.20 18.46
CA PRO A 159 0.62 -8.86 18.06
C PRO A 159 0.20 -8.00 19.26
N ARG A 160 0.90 -6.89 19.48
CA ARG A 160 0.72 -6.03 20.67
C ARG A 160 1.01 -4.53 20.42
N ILE A 161 1.64 -4.19 19.31
CA ILE A 161 1.86 -2.81 18.87
C ILE A 161 1.28 -2.69 17.46
N TYR A 162 0.43 -1.70 17.23
CA TYR A 162 -0.17 -1.44 15.93
C TYR A 162 -0.01 0.05 15.60
N LYS A 163 0.39 0.32 14.36
CA LYS A 163 0.48 1.66 13.79
C LYS A 163 -0.90 2.13 13.35
N ASP A 164 -1.48 3.06 14.11
CA ASP A 164 -2.50 3.95 13.58
C ASP A 164 -1.82 5.09 12.82
N ASN A 165 -2.20 5.30 11.54
CA ASN A 165 -1.68 6.37 10.69
C ASN A 165 -2.54 7.63 10.71
N GLY A 166 -3.60 7.69 11.53
CA GLY A 166 -4.50 8.83 11.61
C GLY A 166 -5.37 9.03 10.37
N THR A 167 -5.26 8.15 9.37
CA THR A 167 -6.15 8.15 8.19
C THR A 167 -7.37 7.28 8.44
N TYR A 168 -8.37 7.36 7.57
CA TYR A 168 -9.53 6.46 7.59
C TYR A 168 -9.12 4.97 7.68
N SER A 169 -8.08 4.56 6.95
CA SER A 169 -7.59 3.17 6.97
C SER A 169 -6.91 2.75 8.28
N GLY A 170 -6.40 3.72 9.06
CA GLY A 170 -5.51 3.48 10.21
C GLY A 170 -6.13 2.55 11.24
N LYS A 171 -7.25 2.95 11.83
CA LYS A 171 -7.98 2.12 12.81
C LYS A 171 -9.03 1.19 12.20
N TYR A 172 -9.39 1.39 10.91
CA TYR A 172 -10.48 0.66 10.27
C TYR A 172 -10.34 -0.84 10.43
N TRP A 173 -9.16 -1.40 10.18
CA TRP A 173 -8.95 -2.84 10.28
C TRP A 173 -9.05 -3.38 11.70
N LEU A 174 -8.64 -2.61 12.71
CA LEU A 174 -8.86 -3.01 14.10
C LEU A 174 -10.35 -3.14 14.40
N GLU A 175 -11.15 -2.15 13.99
CA GLU A 175 -12.60 -2.13 14.20
C GLU A 175 -13.32 -3.22 13.36
N ALA A 176 -13.00 -3.34 12.07
CA ALA A 176 -13.59 -4.30 11.14
C ALA A 176 -13.30 -5.76 11.52
N LEU A 177 -12.11 -6.02 12.06
CA LEU A 177 -11.69 -7.33 12.56
C LEU A 177 -12.05 -7.55 14.03
N LYS A 178 -12.67 -6.57 14.69
CA LYS A 178 -13.07 -6.60 16.11
C LYS A 178 -11.90 -6.91 17.04
N LEU A 179 -10.76 -6.28 16.79
CA LEU A 179 -9.57 -6.36 17.61
C LEU A 179 -9.64 -5.29 18.70
N ASP A 180 -9.39 -5.69 19.94
CA ASP A 180 -9.31 -4.76 21.07
C ASP A 180 -8.00 -3.96 20.98
N PHE A 181 -8.09 -2.64 21.23
CA PHE A 181 -6.93 -1.76 21.23
C PHE A 181 -7.05 -0.65 22.27
N GLU A 182 -5.90 -0.13 22.69
CA GLU A 182 -5.79 1.03 23.57
C GLU A 182 -4.88 2.07 22.90
N PRO A 183 -5.37 3.29 22.61
CA PRO A 183 -4.55 4.33 22.01
C PRO A 183 -3.40 4.75 22.93
N VAL A 184 -2.19 4.78 22.38
CA VAL A 184 -1.00 5.29 23.08
C VAL A 184 -0.49 6.55 22.38
N LYS A 185 -0.47 7.67 23.12
CA LYS A 185 -0.05 8.98 22.60
C LYS A 185 1.47 9.16 22.61
N ASP A 186 2.10 8.73 23.69
CA ASP A 186 3.54 8.86 23.90
C ASP A 186 4.25 7.54 23.54
N ASN A 187 5.07 7.55 22.49
CA ASN A 187 5.74 6.34 22.06
C ASN A 187 6.76 5.82 23.10
N TRP A 188 7.27 6.69 23.98
CA TRP A 188 8.20 6.28 25.04
C TRP A 188 7.54 5.33 26.05
N GLN A 189 6.22 5.45 26.26
CA GLN A 189 5.46 4.49 27.08
C GLN A 189 5.48 3.08 26.47
N LEU A 190 5.53 2.96 25.13
CA LEU A 190 5.67 1.66 24.48
C LEU A 190 7.06 1.06 24.76
N LEU A 191 8.12 1.87 24.65
CA LEU A 191 9.48 1.41 24.96
C LEU A 191 9.62 1.01 26.43
N GLU A 192 9.02 1.76 27.36
CA GLU A 192 9.00 1.41 28.78
C GLU A 192 8.24 0.11 29.04
N LYS A 193 7.03 -0.03 28.48
CA LYS A 193 6.18 -1.22 28.61
C LYS A 193 6.86 -2.48 28.06
N TYR A 194 7.62 -2.36 26.98
CA TYR A 194 8.24 -3.49 26.28
C TYR A 194 9.76 -3.52 26.38
N ARG A 195 10.36 -2.82 27.35
CA ARG A 195 11.81 -2.75 27.53
C ARG A 195 12.48 -4.12 27.61
N SER A 196 11.82 -5.10 28.24
CA SER A 196 12.33 -6.47 28.37
C SER A 196 12.50 -7.19 27.03
N SER A 197 11.85 -6.72 25.97
CA SER A 197 11.97 -7.27 24.62
C SER A 197 13.18 -6.71 23.86
N VAL A 198 13.90 -5.73 24.42
CA VAL A 198 15.01 -5.02 23.77
C VAL A 198 16.32 -5.33 24.49
N LYS A 199 17.28 -5.92 23.77
CA LYS A 199 18.61 -6.25 24.30
C LYS A 199 19.62 -5.12 24.20
N GLY A 200 19.38 -4.15 23.33
CA GLY A 200 20.24 -2.98 23.16
C GLY A 200 19.91 -2.18 21.90
N LEU A 201 20.89 -1.41 21.44
CA LEU A 201 20.78 -0.47 20.33
C LEU A 201 21.69 -0.89 19.16
N ILE A 202 21.17 -0.74 17.94
CA ILE A 202 21.97 -0.71 16.71
C ILE A 202 21.95 0.72 16.18
N VAL A 203 23.10 1.39 16.17
CA VAL A 203 23.21 2.78 15.73
C VAL A 203 23.61 2.79 14.26
N TYR A 204 22.79 3.43 13.42
CA TYR A 204 23.09 3.61 12.00
C TYR A 204 23.91 4.89 11.76
N ASP A 205 24.49 5.00 10.56
CA ASP A 205 25.19 6.19 10.10
C ASP A 205 24.30 7.04 9.18
N PRO A 206 23.88 8.25 9.58
CA PRO A 206 23.13 9.14 8.71
C PRO A 206 23.88 9.58 7.45
N ASP A 207 25.22 9.57 7.46
CA ASP A 207 26.04 9.99 6.32
C ASP A 207 26.13 8.90 5.23
N VAL A 208 25.76 7.66 5.57
CA VAL A 208 25.64 6.53 4.64
C VAL A 208 24.27 5.87 4.87
N PRO A 209 23.20 6.35 4.19
CA PRO A 209 21.82 5.96 4.48
C PRO A 209 21.56 4.45 4.49
N ASP A 210 22.20 3.69 3.60
CA ASP A 210 22.08 2.22 3.53
C ASP A 210 22.48 1.49 4.81
N THR A 211 23.28 2.11 5.69
CA THR A 211 23.54 1.55 7.03
C THR A 211 22.28 1.37 7.86
N TYR A 212 21.19 2.09 7.56
CA TYR A 212 19.88 1.86 8.19
C TYR A 212 19.27 0.51 7.82
N ASN A 213 19.47 0.05 6.57
CA ASN A 213 19.06 -1.29 6.12
C ASN A 213 19.88 -2.38 6.81
N LEU A 214 21.20 -2.20 6.89
CA LEU A 214 22.08 -3.08 7.66
C LEU A 214 21.69 -3.09 9.15
N ALA A 215 21.45 -1.93 9.75
CA ALA A 215 21.01 -1.82 11.13
C ALA A 215 19.68 -2.54 11.40
N THR A 216 18.72 -2.44 10.48
CA THR A 216 17.43 -3.14 10.55
C THR A 216 17.63 -4.66 10.55
N THR A 217 18.52 -5.16 9.67
CA THR A 217 18.86 -6.60 9.58
C THR A 217 19.49 -7.08 10.90
N ILE A 218 20.51 -6.37 11.39
CA ILE A 218 21.21 -6.70 12.63
C ILE A 218 20.26 -6.63 13.84
N ALA A 219 19.35 -5.64 13.88
CA ALA A 219 18.36 -5.47 14.93
C ALA A 219 17.44 -6.71 15.08
N GLY A 220 16.99 -7.29 13.95
CA GLY A 220 16.22 -8.54 13.96
C GLY A 220 16.99 -9.73 14.54
N LEU A 221 18.27 -9.85 14.20
CA LEU A 221 19.16 -10.93 14.68
C LEU A 221 19.53 -10.78 16.16
N LYS A 222 19.86 -9.55 16.60
CA LYS A 222 20.35 -9.24 17.95
C LYS A 222 19.26 -8.87 18.95
N GLU A 223 18.00 -8.79 18.50
CA GLU A 223 16.84 -8.36 19.29
C GLU A 223 17.04 -6.95 19.90
N ALA A 224 17.42 -6.02 19.04
CA ALA A 224 17.75 -4.65 19.39
C ALA A 224 16.88 -3.65 18.62
N VAL A 225 16.75 -2.43 19.13
CA VAL A 225 16.09 -1.35 18.39
C VAL A 225 17.11 -0.59 17.54
N VAL A 226 16.68 -0.15 16.35
CA VAL A 226 17.49 0.73 15.51
C VAL A 226 17.39 2.15 16.07
N ALA A 227 18.52 2.80 16.30
CA ALA A 227 18.58 4.11 16.95
C ALA A 227 19.29 5.13 16.08
N SER A 228 18.67 6.31 15.94
CA SER A 228 19.35 7.51 15.44
C SER A 228 20.43 7.95 16.43
N PRO A 229 21.57 8.48 15.96
CA PRO A 229 22.56 9.11 16.82
C PRO A 229 21.97 10.19 17.73
N SER A 230 20.92 10.90 17.28
CA SER A 230 20.22 11.93 18.06
C SER A 230 19.46 11.41 19.29
N LEU A 231 19.20 10.10 19.37
CA LEU A 231 18.47 9.49 20.49
C LEU A 231 19.39 8.83 21.53
N LEU A 232 20.71 8.77 21.30
CA LEU A 232 21.63 7.98 22.12
C LEU A 232 21.72 8.46 23.55
N ASP A 233 21.77 9.78 23.79
CA ASP A 233 21.86 10.32 25.14
C ASP A 233 20.67 9.87 26.00
N ARG A 234 19.47 9.82 25.41
CA ARG A 234 18.26 9.34 26.08
C ARG A 234 18.27 7.81 26.24
N LEU A 235 18.59 7.07 25.19
CA LEU A 235 18.47 5.60 25.18
C LEU A 235 19.58 4.90 25.98
N ALA A 236 20.82 5.39 25.90
CA ALA A 236 21.96 4.85 26.64
C ALA A 236 22.08 5.45 28.07
N GLY A 237 21.47 6.61 28.31
CA GLY A 237 21.37 7.25 29.62
C GLY A 237 20.23 6.74 30.50
N GLU A 238 20.02 7.38 31.65
CA GLU A 238 18.83 7.15 32.48
C GLU A 238 17.56 7.64 31.77
N PRO A 239 16.42 6.93 31.85
CA PRO A 239 16.19 5.71 32.62
C PRO A 239 16.50 4.40 31.85
N TYR A 240 16.82 4.47 30.55
CA TYR A 240 16.79 3.31 29.63
C TYR A 240 18.04 2.44 29.64
N LYS A 241 19.24 3.02 29.81
CA LYS A 241 20.52 2.30 29.93
C LYS A 241 20.69 1.15 28.93
N LEU A 242 20.22 1.32 27.70
CA LEU A 242 20.32 0.30 26.67
C LEU A 242 21.76 0.26 26.15
N PRO A 243 22.43 -0.90 26.16
CA PRO A 243 23.78 -0.99 25.64
C PRO A 243 23.78 -0.82 24.13
N ILE A 244 24.79 -0.13 23.60
CA ILE A 244 25.07 -0.11 22.16
C ILE A 244 25.67 -1.48 21.80
N LEU A 245 24.92 -2.30 21.07
CA LEU A 245 25.40 -3.62 20.60
C LEU A 245 26.23 -3.48 19.34
N GLU A 246 25.91 -2.46 18.53
CA GLU A 246 26.67 -2.13 17.32
C GLU A 246 26.50 -0.65 16.97
N ASP A 247 27.60 -0.02 16.58
CA ASP A 247 27.65 1.35 16.09
C ASP A 247 28.22 1.32 14.67
N LEU A 248 27.43 1.73 13.68
CA LEU A 248 27.79 1.68 12.26
C LEU A 248 28.40 3.00 11.76
N ARG A 249 28.42 4.05 12.60
CA ARG A 249 28.95 5.37 12.23
C ARG A 249 30.41 5.32 11.81
N GLY A 250 30.72 5.90 10.65
CA GLY A 250 32.06 5.98 10.09
C GLY A 250 32.66 4.63 9.64
N LYS A 251 31.88 3.53 9.64
CA LYS A 251 32.39 2.21 9.24
C LYS A 251 32.44 2.01 7.72
N TYR A 252 31.55 2.66 6.99
CA TYR A 252 31.40 2.50 5.54
C TYR A 252 31.44 3.85 4.86
N LYS A 253 31.73 3.86 3.56
CA LYS A 253 31.74 5.04 2.71
C LYS A 253 30.73 4.96 1.58
N THR A 254 30.33 3.75 1.20
CA THR A 254 29.45 3.52 0.06
C THR A 254 28.38 2.49 0.40
N LYS A 255 27.26 2.54 -0.32
CA LYS A 255 26.21 1.51 -0.25
C LYS A 255 26.69 0.10 -0.56
N LEU A 256 27.65 -0.06 -1.49
CA LEU A 256 28.18 -1.37 -1.84
C LEU A 256 28.95 -1.98 -0.68
N GLU A 257 29.81 -1.21 -0.01
CA GLU A 257 30.53 -1.69 1.18
C GLU A 257 29.56 -2.15 2.29
N VAL A 258 28.42 -1.46 2.46
CA VAL A 258 27.38 -1.85 3.43
C VAL A 258 26.75 -3.19 3.08
N TYR A 259 26.34 -3.39 1.82
CA TYR A 259 25.65 -4.62 1.42
C TYR A 259 26.59 -5.80 1.22
N GLU A 260 27.86 -5.57 0.86
CA GLU A 260 28.92 -6.59 0.88
C GLU A 260 29.12 -7.11 2.31
N ASP A 261 29.22 -6.21 3.29
CA ASP A 261 29.34 -6.59 4.70
C ASP A 261 28.10 -7.33 5.21
N LEU A 262 26.91 -6.90 4.80
CA LEU A 262 25.65 -7.62 5.06
C LEU A 262 25.73 -9.07 4.54
N TYR A 263 26.12 -9.23 3.28
CA TYR A 263 26.23 -10.55 2.65
C TYR A 263 27.26 -11.43 3.38
N ASP A 264 28.46 -10.90 3.61
CA ASP A 264 29.59 -11.69 4.10
C ASP A 264 29.44 -12.10 5.58
N HIS A 265 28.81 -11.24 6.41
CA HIS A 265 28.74 -11.45 7.85
C HIS A 265 27.36 -11.87 8.38
N TYR A 266 26.28 -11.35 7.81
CA TYR A 266 24.94 -11.47 8.40
C TYR A 266 23.97 -12.35 7.61
N TRP A 267 24.08 -12.40 6.28
CA TRP A 267 23.13 -13.09 5.39
C TRP A 267 22.84 -14.54 5.78
N LYS A 268 23.88 -15.30 6.12
CA LYS A 268 23.77 -16.71 6.53
C LYS A 268 22.92 -16.95 7.79
N GLU A 269 22.70 -15.92 8.61
CA GLU A 269 21.92 -16.00 9.85
C GLU A 269 20.47 -15.52 9.66
N THR A 270 20.16 -14.91 8.52
CA THR A 270 18.82 -14.45 8.15
C THR A 270 18.00 -15.54 7.48
N THR A 271 16.70 -15.30 7.31
CA THR A 271 15.84 -16.19 6.52
C THR A 271 16.11 -16.04 5.02
N HIS A 272 16.23 -17.17 4.32
CA HIS A 272 16.26 -17.23 2.85
C HIS A 272 14.88 -17.46 2.23
N ARG A 273 13.80 -17.43 3.03
CA ARG A 273 12.43 -17.52 2.48
C ARG A 273 11.97 -16.21 1.86
N VAL A 274 12.45 -15.10 2.42
CA VAL A 274 12.07 -13.73 2.04
C VAL A 274 13.30 -12.86 2.16
N ILE A 275 13.57 -12.05 1.14
CA ILE A 275 14.45 -10.89 1.24
C ILE A 275 13.61 -9.62 1.15
N ILE A 276 14.03 -8.56 1.84
CA ILE A 276 13.29 -7.29 1.88
C ILE A 276 13.97 -6.26 0.99
N GLY A 277 13.25 -5.72 0.02
CA GLY A 277 13.66 -4.61 -0.83
C GLY A 277 13.10 -3.29 -0.33
N LEU A 278 13.93 -2.44 0.27
CA LEU A 278 13.45 -1.19 0.84
C LEU A 278 14.51 -0.11 0.79
N THR A 279 14.18 1.06 0.21
CA THR A 279 15.06 2.23 0.25
C THR A 279 15.39 2.62 1.69
N PRO A 280 16.64 3.00 2.00
CA PRO A 280 17.00 3.50 3.33
C PRO A 280 16.24 4.78 3.73
N ASP A 281 15.65 5.50 2.77
CA ASP A 281 14.85 6.71 3.04
C ASP A 281 13.53 6.39 3.75
N ILE A 282 12.94 5.23 3.47
CA ILE A 282 11.75 4.74 4.20
C ILE A 282 12.24 4.12 5.50
N LYS A 283 12.13 4.82 6.63
CA LYS A 283 12.61 4.34 7.93
C LYS A 283 11.57 3.56 8.75
N THR A 284 10.35 3.46 8.23
CA THR A 284 9.15 2.91 8.87
C THR A 284 8.57 1.76 8.03
N HIS A 285 7.25 1.54 8.09
CA HIS A 285 6.52 0.55 7.29
C HIS A 285 7.06 -0.90 7.44
N LEU A 286 7.43 -1.53 6.32
CA LEU A 286 7.77 -2.96 6.19
C LEU A 286 8.88 -3.46 7.14
N ARG A 287 9.68 -2.54 7.71
CA ARG A 287 10.80 -2.87 8.60
C ARG A 287 10.37 -3.62 9.86
N GLU A 288 9.18 -3.34 10.35
CA GLU A 288 8.63 -4.05 11.50
C GLU A 288 8.50 -5.56 11.20
N TYR A 289 8.04 -5.89 9.99
CA TYR A 289 7.95 -7.26 9.51
C TYR A 289 9.32 -7.88 9.26
N ALA A 290 10.24 -7.13 8.62
CA ALA A 290 11.61 -7.56 8.38
C ALA A 290 12.33 -8.00 9.66
N ILE A 291 12.19 -7.20 10.73
CA ILE A 291 12.74 -7.50 12.06
C ILE A 291 12.08 -8.72 12.67
N ALA A 292 10.75 -8.83 12.58
CA ALA A 292 10.01 -9.95 13.17
C ALA A 292 10.40 -11.31 12.56
N ILE A 293 10.63 -11.35 11.24
CA ILE A 293 11.01 -12.58 10.52
C ILE A 293 12.52 -12.79 10.38
N ARG A 294 13.34 -11.85 10.87
CA ARG A 294 14.81 -11.84 10.75
C ARG A 294 15.26 -11.93 9.28
N ALA A 295 14.70 -11.10 8.42
CA ALA A 295 15.08 -11.00 7.02
C ALA A 295 16.16 -9.93 6.81
N SER A 296 16.98 -10.13 5.78
CA SER A 296 17.86 -9.09 5.25
C SER A 296 17.04 -8.00 4.57
N VAL A 297 17.47 -6.75 4.77
CA VAL A 297 16.96 -5.58 4.07
C VAL A 297 18.03 -5.04 3.12
N ILE A 298 17.72 -4.95 1.83
CA ILE A 298 18.63 -4.48 0.78
C ILE A 298 17.97 -3.43 -0.12
N TRP A 299 18.77 -2.63 -0.81
CA TRP A 299 18.35 -1.68 -1.84
C TRP A 299 19.39 -1.58 -2.97
N LEU A 300 19.43 -2.62 -3.79
CA LEU A 300 20.34 -2.75 -4.92
C LEU A 300 19.57 -2.59 -6.23
N ASN A 301 20.10 -1.76 -7.13
CA ASN A 301 19.52 -1.45 -8.43
C ASN A 301 20.09 -2.39 -9.50
N PRO A 302 19.28 -3.29 -10.10
CA PRO A 302 19.74 -4.17 -11.16
C PRO A 302 20.20 -3.42 -12.43
N GLY A 303 19.82 -2.15 -12.60
CA GLY A 303 20.31 -1.30 -13.69
C GLY A 303 21.73 -0.76 -13.49
N VAL A 304 22.37 -1.00 -12.33
CA VAL A 304 23.74 -0.57 -12.02
C VAL A 304 24.65 -1.82 -11.93
N PRO A 305 25.63 -2.01 -12.83
CA PRO A 305 26.36 -3.28 -12.97
C PRO A 305 27.02 -3.82 -11.69
N GLU A 306 27.61 -2.94 -10.86
CA GLU A 306 28.26 -3.34 -9.61
C GLU A 306 27.24 -3.77 -8.55
N GLU A 307 26.06 -3.13 -8.53
CA GLU A 307 24.97 -3.48 -7.62
C GLU A 307 24.26 -4.76 -8.07
N GLU A 308 24.07 -4.93 -9.38
CA GLU A 308 23.52 -6.14 -9.99
C GLU A 308 24.37 -7.37 -9.62
N GLN A 309 25.70 -7.28 -9.76
CA GLN A 309 26.60 -8.38 -9.38
C GLN A 309 26.46 -8.81 -7.91
N LEU A 310 26.24 -7.86 -7.01
CA LEU A 310 26.01 -8.16 -5.61
C LEU A 310 24.59 -8.70 -5.37
N LEU A 311 23.60 -8.13 -6.04
CA LEU A 311 22.21 -8.59 -5.99
C LEU A 311 22.09 -10.05 -6.46
N ASP A 312 22.75 -10.41 -7.56
CA ASP A 312 22.77 -11.78 -8.08
C ASP A 312 23.29 -12.79 -7.05
N ARG A 313 24.23 -12.40 -6.18
CA ARG A 313 24.69 -13.26 -5.06
C ARG A 313 23.56 -13.51 -4.06
N PHE A 314 22.84 -12.47 -3.65
CA PHE A 314 21.70 -12.61 -2.73
C PHE A 314 20.59 -13.47 -3.34
N LEU A 315 20.20 -13.18 -4.59
CA LEU A 315 19.12 -13.89 -5.27
C LEU A 315 19.52 -15.35 -5.59
N GLY A 316 20.79 -15.60 -5.92
CA GLY A 316 21.31 -16.95 -6.17
C GLY A 316 21.26 -17.89 -4.95
N ASP A 317 21.29 -17.35 -3.73
CA ASP A 317 21.17 -18.13 -2.49
C ASP A 317 19.70 -18.37 -2.07
N MET A 318 18.74 -17.70 -2.70
CA MET A 318 17.32 -17.86 -2.41
C MET A 318 16.77 -19.14 -3.09
N PRO A 319 15.74 -19.79 -2.51
CA PRO A 319 15.20 -21.02 -3.06
C PRO A 319 14.34 -20.74 -4.31
N TYR A 320 14.84 -21.14 -5.48
CA TYR A 320 14.16 -21.00 -6.76
C TYR A 320 12.72 -21.58 -6.70
N GLY A 321 11.73 -20.83 -7.19
CA GLY A 321 10.32 -21.19 -7.20
C GLY A 321 9.58 -21.00 -5.87
N THR A 322 10.30 -20.75 -4.76
CA THR A 322 9.64 -20.52 -3.46
C THR A 322 10.05 -19.25 -2.72
N GLY A 323 11.19 -18.66 -3.06
CA GLY A 323 11.66 -17.40 -2.50
C GLY A 323 10.75 -16.23 -2.88
N LEU A 324 10.67 -15.24 -1.99
CA LEU A 324 9.95 -13.99 -2.21
C LEU A 324 10.87 -12.78 -2.00
N TYR A 325 10.62 -11.74 -2.76
CA TYR A 325 11.19 -10.41 -2.57
C TYR A 325 10.08 -9.47 -2.09
N LEU A 326 10.01 -9.19 -0.79
CA LEU A 326 8.97 -8.33 -0.21
C LEU A 326 9.45 -6.88 -0.19
N GLY A 327 8.62 -5.94 -0.62
CA GLY A 327 8.98 -4.53 -0.72
C GLY A 327 8.94 -4.06 -2.17
N TRP A 328 9.87 -3.19 -2.58
CA TRP A 328 9.86 -2.61 -3.92
C TRP A 328 11.25 -2.48 -4.53
N TRP A 329 11.35 -1.80 -5.66
CA TRP A 329 12.56 -1.67 -6.47
C TRP A 329 12.90 -0.21 -6.79
N PRO A 330 14.18 0.12 -7.01
CA PRO A 330 14.57 1.40 -7.62
C PRO A 330 13.95 1.63 -9.00
N ASP A 331 13.77 0.54 -9.76
CA ASP A 331 13.06 0.48 -11.05
C ASP A 331 12.23 -0.80 -11.11
N GLU A 332 10.92 -0.67 -11.30
CA GLU A 332 9.98 -1.81 -11.26
C GLU A 332 10.31 -2.85 -12.31
N GLN A 333 10.48 -2.43 -13.57
CA GLN A 333 10.62 -3.37 -14.67
C GLN A 333 11.91 -4.18 -14.51
N ALA A 334 13.05 -3.51 -14.27
CA ALA A 334 14.32 -4.18 -14.09
C ALA A 334 14.33 -5.07 -12.84
N GLY A 335 13.67 -4.66 -11.75
CA GLY A 335 13.58 -5.44 -10.52
C GLY A 335 12.75 -6.72 -10.64
N VAL A 336 11.55 -6.62 -11.19
CA VAL A 336 10.65 -7.78 -11.39
C VAL A 336 11.22 -8.73 -12.43
N GLU A 337 11.83 -8.21 -13.50
CA GLU A 337 12.57 -9.01 -14.48
C GLU A 337 13.71 -9.78 -13.81
N LYS A 338 14.57 -9.08 -13.04
CA LYS A 338 15.70 -9.69 -12.34
C LYS A 338 15.27 -10.79 -11.37
N THR A 339 14.26 -10.57 -10.53
CA THR A 339 13.80 -11.62 -9.62
C THR A 339 13.17 -12.81 -10.35
N SER A 340 12.49 -12.58 -11.47
CA SER A 340 11.92 -13.65 -12.29
C SER A 340 13.00 -14.56 -12.90
N GLU A 341 14.15 -14.01 -13.30
CA GLU A 341 15.31 -14.81 -13.77
C GLU A 341 15.77 -15.83 -12.72
N PHE A 342 15.71 -15.44 -11.44
CA PHE A 342 16.07 -16.24 -10.27
C PHE A 342 14.89 -17.04 -9.67
N GLY A 343 13.74 -17.07 -10.34
CA GLY A 343 12.57 -17.83 -9.87
C GLY A 343 11.99 -17.31 -8.56
N ILE A 344 12.08 -16.00 -8.34
CA ILE A 344 11.61 -15.30 -7.15
C ILE A 344 10.47 -14.37 -7.57
N ALA A 345 9.41 -14.31 -6.76
CA ALA A 345 8.32 -13.37 -6.99
C ALA A 345 8.46 -12.14 -6.08
N THR A 346 8.22 -10.96 -6.64
CA THR A 346 8.13 -9.70 -5.91
C THR A 346 6.76 -9.55 -5.25
N VAL A 347 6.69 -8.96 -4.07
CA VAL A 347 5.44 -8.62 -3.38
C VAL A 347 5.54 -7.18 -2.93
N ALA A 348 4.76 -6.30 -3.56
CA ALA A 348 4.70 -4.89 -3.18
C ALA A 348 4.18 -4.74 -1.75
N ALA A 349 5.06 -4.26 -0.86
CA ALA A 349 4.78 -4.14 0.56
C ALA A 349 5.62 -3.06 1.26
N ASP A 350 6.39 -2.24 0.53
CA ASP A 350 7.33 -1.26 1.07
C ASP A 350 6.65 -0.20 1.94
N TRP A 351 5.37 0.09 1.67
CA TRP A 351 4.51 0.97 2.47
C TRP A 351 3.52 0.22 3.37
N SER A 352 3.69 -1.08 3.61
CA SER A 352 2.82 -1.84 4.52
C SER A 352 3.20 -1.57 5.98
N ASP A 353 2.22 -1.30 6.84
CA ASP A 353 2.46 -0.74 8.19
C ASP A 353 2.36 -1.74 9.33
N ASN A 354 1.57 -2.80 9.15
CA ASN A 354 1.08 -3.61 10.25
C ASN A 354 1.07 -5.10 9.94
N LEU A 355 1.93 -5.58 9.03
CA LEU A 355 1.94 -6.97 8.60
C LEU A 355 2.17 -7.95 9.76
N THR A 356 2.94 -7.62 10.79
CA THR A 356 3.06 -8.50 11.97
C THR A 356 1.76 -8.64 12.78
N VAL A 357 0.91 -7.61 12.78
CA VAL A 357 -0.40 -7.67 13.44
C VAL A 357 -1.43 -8.35 12.54
N LEU A 358 -1.51 -7.90 11.29
CA LEU A 358 -2.46 -8.42 10.31
C LEU A 358 -2.19 -9.89 10.00
N GLY A 359 -0.94 -10.29 9.82
CA GLY A 359 -0.51 -11.68 9.64
C GLY A 359 -0.66 -12.55 10.88
N GLY A 360 -0.81 -11.93 12.06
CA GLY A 360 -1.09 -12.58 13.34
C GLY A 360 -2.58 -12.89 13.58
N THR A 361 -3.48 -12.48 12.70
CA THR A 361 -4.92 -12.76 12.80
C THR A 361 -5.26 -14.23 12.46
N PRO A 362 -6.46 -14.74 12.82
CA PRO A 362 -6.82 -16.13 12.54
C PRO A 362 -6.80 -16.48 11.05
N ARG A 363 -6.13 -17.57 10.68
CA ARG A 363 -6.04 -18.09 9.30
C ARG A 363 -7.30 -18.81 8.80
N LYS A 364 -8.40 -18.75 9.55
CA LYS A 364 -9.66 -19.38 9.14
C LYS A 364 -10.37 -18.44 8.17
N ILE A 365 -10.32 -18.78 6.89
CA ILE A 365 -10.98 -18.01 5.83
C ILE A 365 -12.40 -18.57 5.62
N THR A 366 -13.40 -17.70 5.67
CA THR A 366 -14.76 -18.02 5.25
C THR A 366 -14.76 -18.33 3.75
N PRO A 367 -15.31 -19.47 3.31
CA PRO A 367 -15.43 -19.75 1.88
C PRO A 367 -16.22 -18.65 1.16
N PRO A 368 -15.87 -18.34 -0.10
CA PRO A 368 -16.65 -17.40 -0.90
C PRO A 368 -18.13 -17.79 -0.96
N LYS A 369 -19.00 -16.80 -1.08
CA LYS A 369 -20.42 -17.06 -1.36
C LYS A 369 -20.55 -17.84 -2.67
N ALA A 370 -21.54 -18.73 -2.72
CA ALA A 370 -21.88 -19.45 -3.93
C ALA A 370 -22.10 -18.47 -5.08
N ALA A 371 -21.56 -18.79 -6.26
CA ALA A 371 -21.69 -17.93 -7.42
C ALA A 371 -23.17 -17.76 -7.81
N PRO A 372 -23.56 -16.58 -8.32
CA PRO A 372 -24.86 -16.39 -8.95
C PRO A 372 -25.10 -17.45 -10.04
N VAL A 373 -26.37 -17.69 -10.36
CA VAL A 373 -26.70 -18.66 -11.41
C VAL A 373 -26.09 -18.23 -12.74
N LYS A 374 -25.17 -19.05 -13.27
CA LYS A 374 -24.59 -18.86 -14.60
C LYS A 374 -25.72 -18.80 -15.65
N PRO A 375 -25.79 -17.76 -16.50
CA PRO A 375 -26.77 -17.74 -17.57
C PRO A 375 -26.50 -18.88 -18.58
N PRO A 376 -27.51 -19.29 -19.36
CA PRO A 376 -27.28 -20.17 -20.50
C PRO A 376 -26.30 -19.51 -21.48
N LEU A 377 -25.44 -20.33 -22.08
CA LEU A 377 -24.55 -19.85 -23.14
C LEU A 377 -25.38 -19.60 -24.41
N GLU A 378 -25.35 -18.37 -24.89
CA GLU A 378 -26.03 -17.90 -26.11
C GLU A 378 -25.03 -17.18 -27.03
N ASN A 379 -25.43 -16.91 -28.27
CA ASN A 379 -24.67 -16.03 -29.16
C ASN A 379 -24.88 -14.58 -28.74
N LYS A 380 -24.24 -14.19 -27.64
CA LYS A 380 -24.25 -12.85 -27.03
C LYS A 380 -22.84 -12.37 -26.72
N VAL A 381 -22.74 -11.12 -26.32
CA VAL A 381 -21.51 -10.46 -25.87
C VAL A 381 -21.49 -10.52 -24.35
N TYR A 382 -20.56 -11.30 -23.80
CA TYR A 382 -20.32 -11.36 -22.37
C TYR A 382 -19.19 -10.41 -22.01
N VAL A 383 -19.42 -9.54 -21.04
CA VAL A 383 -18.44 -8.55 -20.56
C VAL A 383 -18.09 -8.85 -19.12
N THR A 384 -16.80 -8.79 -18.77
CA THR A 384 -16.34 -8.83 -17.39
C THR A 384 -15.41 -7.65 -17.09
N TYR A 385 -15.60 -7.06 -15.91
CA TYR A 385 -14.74 -6.00 -15.38
C TYR A 385 -13.93 -6.52 -14.19
N ILE A 386 -12.66 -6.13 -14.11
CA ILE A 386 -11.74 -6.46 -13.02
C ILE A 386 -11.04 -5.19 -12.56
N LEU A 387 -10.99 -4.93 -11.25
CA LEU A 387 -10.14 -3.89 -10.66
C LEU A 387 -8.76 -4.48 -10.30
N SER A 388 -7.67 -3.86 -10.78
CA SER A 388 -6.29 -4.35 -10.63
C SER A 388 -5.63 -3.97 -9.28
N ASP A 389 -4.31 -4.20 -9.21
CA ASP A 389 -3.38 -3.82 -8.13
C ASP A 389 -3.57 -4.55 -6.79
N GLY A 390 -4.43 -5.55 -6.73
CA GLY A 390 -4.64 -6.35 -5.52
C GLY A 390 -3.48 -7.25 -5.11
N ASP A 391 -2.48 -7.46 -5.97
CA ASP A 391 -1.20 -8.09 -5.61
C ASP A 391 -0.41 -7.25 -4.60
N ASN A 392 -0.63 -5.93 -4.59
CA ASN A 392 0.02 -4.99 -3.71
C ASN A 392 -0.60 -5.01 -2.30
N LEU A 393 0.17 -5.48 -1.31
CA LEU A 393 -0.31 -5.62 0.06
C LEU A 393 -0.62 -4.26 0.69
N GLN A 394 0.15 -3.19 0.40
CA GLN A 394 -0.16 -1.87 0.96
C GLN A 394 -1.41 -1.25 0.33
N TYR A 395 -1.73 -1.59 -0.92
CA TYR A 395 -3.00 -1.20 -1.54
C TYR A 395 -4.17 -1.86 -0.81
N MET A 396 -4.07 -3.16 -0.53
CA MET A 396 -5.08 -3.92 0.21
C MET A 396 -5.27 -3.41 1.64
N GLU A 397 -4.20 -2.93 2.29
CA GLU A 397 -4.27 -2.30 3.61
C GLU A 397 -4.98 -0.92 3.57
N LYS A 398 -4.89 -0.19 2.45
CA LYS A 398 -5.20 1.24 2.39
C LYS A 398 -6.23 1.56 1.31
N ALA A 399 -5.77 1.96 0.12
CA ALA A 399 -6.60 2.57 -0.92
C ALA A 399 -7.72 1.65 -1.44
N PHE A 400 -7.56 0.33 -1.34
CA PHE A 400 -8.61 -0.63 -1.67
C PHE A 400 -9.92 -0.36 -0.90
N LEU A 401 -9.83 0.13 0.34
CA LEU A 401 -10.99 0.45 1.16
C LEU A 401 -11.90 1.50 0.53
N ASN A 402 -11.35 2.44 -0.26
CA ASN A 402 -12.14 3.47 -0.94
C ASN A 402 -13.15 2.86 -1.92
N PHE A 403 -12.81 1.71 -2.52
CA PHE A 403 -13.73 0.98 -3.38
C PHE A 403 -14.59 -0.02 -2.61
N TRP A 404 -14.00 -0.78 -1.67
CA TRP A 404 -14.74 -1.81 -0.93
C TRP A 404 -15.80 -1.24 0.01
N SER A 405 -15.61 -0.01 0.51
CA SER A 405 -16.59 0.68 1.36
C SER A 405 -17.60 1.53 0.58
N HIS A 406 -17.50 1.56 -0.76
CA HIS A 406 -18.35 2.42 -1.59
C HIS A 406 -19.85 2.09 -1.42
N PRO A 407 -20.73 3.08 -1.23
CA PRO A 407 -22.16 2.85 -0.95
C PRO A 407 -22.91 2.15 -2.09
N GLU A 408 -22.41 2.28 -3.32
CA GLU A 408 -22.97 1.63 -4.51
C GLU A 408 -22.39 0.23 -4.76
N ARG A 409 -21.50 -0.28 -3.87
CA ARG A 409 -20.93 -1.62 -3.99
C ARG A 409 -22.04 -2.68 -3.98
N GLY A 410 -21.95 -3.63 -4.92
CA GLY A 410 -22.92 -4.71 -5.07
C GLY A 410 -24.04 -4.45 -6.07
N LYS A 411 -24.03 -3.31 -6.77
CA LYS A 411 -24.97 -3.01 -7.87
C LYS A 411 -24.55 -3.61 -9.22
N ILE A 412 -23.26 -3.86 -9.41
CA ILE A 412 -22.70 -4.32 -10.69
C ILE A 412 -21.72 -5.48 -10.47
N PRO A 413 -21.67 -6.48 -11.37
CA PRO A 413 -20.70 -7.57 -11.29
C PRO A 413 -19.27 -7.04 -11.42
N LEU A 414 -18.42 -7.31 -10.43
CA LEU A 414 -17.02 -6.85 -10.44
C LEU A 414 -16.06 -7.90 -9.88
N GLY A 415 -14.95 -8.10 -10.59
CA GLY A 415 -13.78 -8.81 -10.10
C GLY A 415 -12.86 -7.90 -9.30
N TRP A 416 -12.45 -8.34 -8.12
CA TRP A 416 -11.52 -7.64 -7.26
C TRP A 416 -10.23 -8.44 -7.22
N THR A 417 -9.13 -7.91 -7.78
CA THR A 417 -7.84 -8.56 -7.56
C THR A 417 -7.47 -8.48 -6.08
N VAL A 418 -6.89 -9.56 -5.56
CA VAL A 418 -6.31 -9.66 -4.21
C VAL A 418 -5.09 -10.59 -4.26
N SER A 419 -4.11 -10.37 -3.39
CA SER A 419 -2.95 -11.25 -3.30
C SER A 419 -3.34 -12.57 -2.62
N PRO A 420 -3.13 -13.74 -3.25
CA PRO A 420 -3.28 -15.02 -2.56
C PRO A 420 -2.43 -15.11 -1.29
N LEU A 421 -1.29 -14.40 -1.23
CA LEU A 421 -0.42 -14.34 -0.06
C LEU A 421 -1.10 -13.73 1.17
N MET A 422 -2.23 -13.02 1.02
CA MET A 422 -3.03 -12.54 2.15
C MET A 422 -3.45 -13.64 3.11
N VAL A 423 -3.48 -14.91 2.67
CA VAL A 423 -3.69 -16.07 3.55
C VAL A 423 -2.68 -16.12 4.71
N ASP A 424 -1.46 -15.62 4.51
CA ASP A 424 -0.45 -15.49 5.55
C ASP A 424 -0.16 -14.04 5.96
N ALA A 425 -0.19 -13.09 5.02
CA ALA A 425 0.15 -11.70 5.29
C ALA A 425 -0.94 -10.91 6.03
N MET A 426 -2.21 -11.21 5.78
CA MET A 426 -3.36 -10.51 6.39
C MET A 426 -4.65 -11.34 6.35
N PRO A 427 -4.66 -12.57 6.94
CA PRO A 427 -5.78 -13.50 6.78
C PRO A 427 -7.12 -12.98 7.31
N GLY A 428 -7.12 -12.17 8.36
CA GLY A 428 -8.32 -11.52 8.88
C GLY A 428 -8.96 -10.58 7.86
N ILE A 429 -8.15 -9.83 7.10
CA ILE A 429 -8.65 -8.98 6.01
C ILE A 429 -9.25 -9.85 4.92
N LEU A 430 -8.55 -10.90 4.48
CA LEU A 430 -9.08 -11.82 3.46
C LEU A 430 -10.41 -12.47 3.87
N ASP A 431 -10.52 -12.94 5.12
CA ASP A 431 -11.77 -13.46 5.68
C ASP A 431 -12.88 -12.38 5.71
N TYR A 432 -12.54 -11.15 6.08
CA TYR A 432 -13.47 -10.03 6.06
C TYR A 432 -14.02 -9.75 4.65
N LEU A 433 -13.16 -9.78 3.62
CA LEU A 433 -13.59 -9.63 2.23
C LEU A 433 -14.56 -10.75 1.83
N ASN A 434 -14.24 -12.00 2.12
CA ASN A 434 -15.14 -13.12 1.81
C ASN A 434 -16.49 -13.03 2.55
N ARG A 435 -16.50 -12.64 3.84
CA ARG A 435 -17.74 -12.49 4.61
C ARG A 435 -18.61 -11.32 4.14
N THR A 436 -17.99 -10.24 3.69
CA THR A 436 -18.68 -8.99 3.31
C THR A 436 -18.88 -8.83 1.80
N ALA A 437 -18.44 -9.81 1.00
CA ALA A 437 -18.73 -9.88 -0.42
C ALA A 437 -20.25 -9.90 -0.67
N THR A 438 -20.70 -9.11 -1.62
CA THR A 438 -22.07 -9.16 -2.17
C THR A 438 -22.17 -10.26 -3.22
N ASP A 439 -23.36 -10.52 -3.74
CA ASP A 439 -23.52 -11.51 -4.82
C ASP A 439 -22.83 -11.06 -6.12
N GLN A 440 -22.54 -9.77 -6.26
CA GLN A 440 -21.87 -9.19 -7.41
C GLN A 440 -20.35 -9.13 -7.29
N ASP A 441 -19.80 -9.44 -6.11
CA ASP A 441 -18.35 -9.42 -5.88
C ASP A 441 -17.76 -10.81 -6.11
N VAL A 442 -16.59 -10.86 -6.75
CA VAL A 442 -15.74 -12.06 -6.75
C VAL A 442 -14.28 -11.66 -6.57
N LEU A 443 -13.57 -12.38 -5.70
CA LEU A 443 -12.14 -12.23 -5.54
C LEU A 443 -11.40 -12.98 -6.64
N VAL A 444 -10.42 -12.32 -7.23
CA VAL A 444 -9.56 -12.80 -8.32
C VAL A 444 -8.12 -12.67 -7.85
N SER A 445 -7.19 -13.51 -8.32
CA SER A 445 -5.78 -13.34 -7.96
C SER A 445 -5.25 -12.04 -8.56
N GLY A 446 -4.50 -11.26 -7.79
CA GLY A 446 -3.58 -10.27 -8.34
C GLY A 446 -2.47 -10.93 -9.16
N PRO A 447 -1.81 -10.13 -10.02
CA PRO A 447 -0.74 -10.62 -10.89
C PRO A 447 0.53 -10.98 -10.10
N SER A 448 1.24 -12.07 -10.37
CA SER A 448 0.95 -13.17 -11.31
C SER A 448 0.63 -14.46 -10.55
N GLY A 449 -0.18 -14.36 -9.48
CA GLY A 449 -0.41 -15.45 -8.53
C GLY A 449 0.06 -15.08 -7.13
N LEU A 450 0.85 -15.95 -6.49
CA LEU A 450 1.33 -15.75 -5.12
C LEU A 450 2.18 -14.48 -4.92
N GLY A 451 2.77 -13.95 -6.00
CA GLY A 451 3.48 -12.68 -6.04
C GLY A 451 3.62 -12.20 -7.49
N TYR A 452 4.02 -10.95 -7.66
CA TYR A 452 4.25 -10.33 -8.95
C TYR A 452 5.57 -10.84 -9.55
N THR A 453 5.46 -11.42 -10.73
CA THR A 453 6.58 -11.99 -11.48
C THR A 453 6.23 -12.02 -12.96
N TYR A 454 7.23 -12.17 -13.82
CA TYR A 454 7.10 -12.36 -15.26
C TYR A 454 7.36 -13.83 -15.60
N PRO A 455 6.34 -14.72 -15.62
CA PRO A 455 6.53 -16.14 -15.87
C PRO A 455 7.29 -16.47 -17.16
N ASN A 456 7.22 -15.61 -18.19
CA ASN A 456 7.96 -15.80 -19.44
C ASN A 456 9.48 -15.69 -19.25
N ASN A 457 9.95 -15.05 -18.18
CA ASN A 457 11.37 -14.83 -17.90
C ASN A 457 11.96 -15.91 -16.98
N TRP A 458 11.16 -16.88 -16.55
CA TRP A 458 11.64 -17.99 -15.73
C TRP A 458 12.38 -19.01 -16.60
N THR A 459 13.63 -19.30 -16.24
CA THR A 459 14.50 -20.18 -17.02
C THR A 459 14.38 -21.64 -16.61
N ASP A 460 14.02 -21.93 -15.35
CA ASP A 460 13.75 -23.28 -14.86
C ASP A 460 12.24 -23.57 -14.78
N LYS A 461 11.80 -24.54 -15.58
CA LYS A 461 10.40 -24.96 -15.69
C LYS A 461 9.92 -25.71 -14.45
N GLU A 462 10.78 -26.47 -13.77
CA GLU A 462 10.39 -27.16 -12.53
C GLU A 462 10.19 -26.17 -11.39
N GLY A 463 11.05 -25.16 -11.32
CA GLY A 463 10.87 -23.98 -10.48
C GLY A 463 9.56 -23.24 -10.74
N LEU A 464 9.24 -22.95 -12.01
CA LEU A 464 7.99 -22.28 -12.38
C LEU A 464 6.76 -23.13 -12.03
N ALA A 465 6.83 -24.45 -12.26
CA ALA A 465 5.78 -25.39 -11.84
C ALA A 465 5.59 -25.35 -10.32
N THR A 466 6.68 -25.35 -9.54
CA THR A 466 6.65 -25.23 -8.08
C THR A 466 5.97 -23.93 -7.62
N PHE A 467 6.26 -22.81 -8.29
CA PHE A 467 5.61 -21.53 -8.02
C PHE A 467 4.09 -21.60 -8.25
N PHE A 468 3.64 -22.19 -9.36
CA PHE A 468 2.21 -22.33 -9.65
C PHE A 468 1.51 -23.36 -8.77
N GLN A 469 2.17 -24.43 -8.33
CA GLN A 469 1.63 -25.35 -7.32
C GLN A 469 1.39 -24.65 -5.99
N ARG A 470 2.30 -23.76 -5.57
CA ARG A 470 2.09 -22.92 -4.38
C ARG A 470 0.97 -21.90 -4.58
N THR A 471 0.91 -21.31 -5.77
CA THR A 471 -0.18 -20.40 -6.16
C THR A 471 -1.53 -21.11 -6.07
N LYS A 472 -1.64 -22.35 -6.56
CA LYS A 472 -2.83 -23.20 -6.41
C LYS A 472 -3.22 -23.38 -4.95
N ASP A 473 -2.31 -23.82 -4.08
CA ASP A 473 -2.59 -24.03 -2.65
C ASP A 473 -3.17 -22.76 -2.00
N TYR A 474 -2.53 -21.61 -2.22
CA TYR A 474 -2.96 -20.35 -1.62
C TYR A 474 -4.27 -19.85 -2.20
N MET A 475 -4.49 -19.98 -3.51
CA MET A 475 -5.76 -19.64 -4.15
C MET A 475 -6.89 -20.53 -3.64
N GLU A 476 -6.69 -21.84 -3.48
CA GLU A 476 -7.69 -22.76 -2.94
C GLU A 476 -8.06 -22.37 -1.49
N ARG A 477 -7.07 -22.05 -0.65
CA ARG A 477 -7.28 -21.59 0.73
C ARG A 477 -7.94 -20.21 0.81
N ALA A 478 -7.70 -19.35 -0.18
CA ALA A 478 -8.32 -18.03 -0.30
C ALA A 478 -9.72 -18.06 -0.92
N GLY A 479 -10.10 -19.16 -1.58
CA GLY A 479 -11.34 -19.28 -2.34
C GLY A 479 -11.30 -18.60 -3.72
N ILE A 480 -10.11 -18.42 -4.29
CA ILE A 480 -9.90 -17.74 -5.58
C ILE A 480 -9.85 -18.79 -6.70
N ARG A 481 -10.58 -18.56 -7.79
CA ARG A 481 -10.66 -19.51 -8.94
C ARG A 481 -10.28 -18.92 -10.29
N VAL A 482 -9.92 -17.65 -10.33
CA VAL A 482 -9.47 -16.94 -11.53
C VAL A 482 -8.11 -16.31 -11.23
N LEU A 483 -7.16 -16.51 -12.14
CA LEU A 483 -5.78 -16.00 -12.03
C LEU A 483 -5.61 -14.81 -12.98
N THR A 484 -4.88 -13.78 -12.54
CA THR A 484 -4.37 -12.76 -13.48
C THR A 484 -2.86 -12.98 -13.64
N VAL A 485 -2.35 -12.84 -14.87
CA VAL A 485 -0.94 -13.00 -15.20
C VAL A 485 -0.43 -11.74 -15.89
N TRP A 486 0.69 -11.23 -15.42
CA TRP A 486 1.31 -10.01 -15.94
C TRP A 486 2.80 -10.28 -16.24
N ASN A 487 3.18 -10.24 -17.52
CA ASN A 487 4.59 -10.32 -17.95
C ASN A 487 5.19 -8.95 -18.23
N THR A 488 4.45 -8.08 -18.92
CA THR A 488 4.75 -6.66 -19.10
C THR A 488 3.42 -5.93 -19.31
N VAL A 489 3.39 -4.60 -19.31
CA VAL A 489 2.16 -3.79 -19.51
C VAL A 489 1.31 -4.24 -20.71
N THR A 490 1.93 -4.80 -21.75
CA THR A 490 1.21 -5.40 -22.90
C THR A 490 1.66 -6.84 -23.21
N GLY A 491 2.21 -7.53 -22.20
CA GLY A 491 2.86 -8.83 -22.37
C GLY A 491 1.86 -9.97 -22.50
N THR A 492 2.03 -10.79 -23.53
CA THR A 492 1.28 -12.05 -23.69
C THR A 492 1.87 -13.16 -22.82
N THR A 493 1.10 -14.22 -22.62
CA THR A 493 1.58 -15.44 -21.95
C THR A 493 2.14 -16.38 -23.00
N ALA A 494 3.42 -16.75 -22.89
CA ALA A 494 4.03 -17.72 -23.79
C ALA A 494 3.28 -19.07 -23.70
N PRO A 495 3.08 -19.80 -24.81
CA PRO A 495 2.29 -21.04 -24.78
C PRO A 495 2.75 -22.04 -23.74
N GLU A 496 4.06 -22.23 -23.59
CA GLU A 496 4.65 -23.12 -22.60
C GLU A 496 4.35 -22.72 -21.14
N VAL A 497 4.25 -21.43 -20.85
CA VAL A 497 3.82 -20.94 -19.53
C VAL A 497 2.34 -21.27 -19.32
N GLY A 498 1.51 -21.07 -20.35
CA GLY A 498 0.09 -21.44 -20.30
C GLY A 498 -0.11 -22.94 -20.04
N GLU A 499 0.69 -23.80 -20.66
CA GLU A 499 0.68 -25.24 -20.38
C GLU A 499 1.11 -25.56 -18.94
N ILE A 500 2.17 -24.93 -18.43
CA ILE A 500 2.62 -25.11 -17.04
C ILE A 500 1.53 -24.68 -16.04
N ILE A 501 0.84 -23.57 -16.29
CA ILE A 501 -0.29 -23.13 -15.46
C ILE A 501 -1.41 -24.19 -15.49
N ALA A 502 -1.78 -24.67 -16.67
CA ALA A 502 -2.85 -25.67 -16.81
C ALA A 502 -2.53 -26.98 -16.07
N ASP A 503 -1.28 -27.43 -16.15
CA ASP A 503 -0.83 -28.67 -15.49
C ASP A 503 -0.75 -28.55 -13.96
N ASN A 504 -0.43 -27.35 -13.44
CA ASN A 504 -0.16 -27.15 -12.01
C ASN A 504 -1.29 -26.45 -11.24
N VAL A 505 -2.29 -25.89 -11.94
CA VAL A 505 -3.47 -25.25 -11.35
C VAL A 505 -4.77 -25.78 -12.00
N PRO A 506 -5.03 -27.11 -11.96
CA PRO A 506 -6.15 -27.71 -12.68
C PRO A 506 -7.54 -27.30 -12.14
N SER A 507 -7.61 -26.75 -10.93
CA SER A 507 -8.85 -26.24 -10.30
C SER A 507 -9.26 -24.85 -10.81
N LEU A 508 -8.47 -24.25 -11.70
CA LEU A 508 -8.70 -22.91 -12.24
C LEU A 508 -9.85 -22.87 -13.25
N LEU A 509 -10.72 -21.86 -13.15
CA LEU A 509 -11.73 -21.59 -14.16
C LEU A 509 -11.09 -21.05 -15.45
N GLY A 510 -10.12 -20.15 -15.28
CA GLY A 510 -9.28 -19.61 -16.35
C GLY A 510 -8.36 -18.52 -15.83
N PHE A 511 -7.54 -17.97 -16.72
CA PHE A 511 -6.65 -16.87 -16.38
C PHE A 511 -6.69 -15.73 -17.41
N THR A 512 -6.30 -14.54 -16.99
CA THR A 512 -6.15 -13.38 -17.87
C THR A 512 -4.68 -13.06 -18.13
N SER A 513 -4.39 -12.41 -19.25
CA SER A 513 -3.09 -11.80 -19.56
C SER A 513 -3.25 -10.43 -20.22
N GLN A 514 -2.18 -9.62 -20.25
CA GLN A 514 -2.23 -8.20 -20.64
C GLN A 514 -2.07 -7.94 -22.15
N GLY A 515 -2.31 -8.95 -23.01
CA GLY A 515 -2.04 -8.87 -24.44
C GLY A 515 -2.82 -7.79 -25.22
N ASN A 516 -3.95 -7.30 -24.70
CA ASN A 516 -4.81 -6.28 -25.35
C ASN A 516 -5.36 -6.71 -26.74
N THR A 517 -5.53 -8.01 -26.96
CA THR A 517 -6.02 -8.57 -28.24
C THR A 517 -7.43 -9.15 -28.16
N GLY A 518 -7.88 -9.55 -26.96
CA GLY A 518 -9.13 -10.29 -26.76
C GLY A 518 -9.06 -11.79 -27.06
N VAL A 519 -7.91 -12.31 -27.50
CA VAL A 519 -7.73 -13.71 -27.90
C VAL A 519 -7.94 -14.66 -26.72
N VAL A 520 -8.68 -15.74 -26.96
CA VAL A 520 -8.88 -16.84 -26.00
C VAL A 520 -8.20 -18.10 -26.51
N SER A 521 -7.23 -18.58 -25.74
CA SER A 521 -6.50 -19.82 -25.97
C SER A 521 -6.87 -20.86 -24.91
N VAL A 522 -6.76 -22.15 -25.23
CA VAL A 522 -6.98 -23.25 -24.27
C VAL A 522 -5.69 -24.03 -24.13
N TYR A 523 -5.24 -24.17 -22.89
CA TYR A 523 -3.99 -24.85 -22.50
C TYR A 523 -4.31 -26.15 -21.77
N GLY A 524 -3.47 -27.18 -21.95
CA GLY A 524 -3.65 -28.51 -21.36
C GLY A 524 -4.97 -29.20 -21.73
N ASN A 525 -5.66 -28.72 -22.79
CA ASN A 525 -7.07 -29.04 -23.10
C ASN A 525 -8.04 -28.85 -21.91
N ALA A 526 -7.70 -27.96 -20.96
CA ALA A 526 -8.41 -27.88 -19.68
C ALA A 526 -8.65 -26.46 -19.19
N VAL A 527 -7.74 -25.52 -19.45
CA VAL A 527 -7.77 -24.18 -18.86
C VAL A 527 -7.77 -23.11 -19.95
N PRO A 528 -8.83 -22.30 -20.06
CA PRO A 528 -8.81 -21.15 -20.96
C PRO A 528 -7.97 -20.00 -20.38
N GLY A 529 -7.10 -19.43 -21.20
CA GLY A 529 -6.44 -18.16 -20.95
C GLY A 529 -6.97 -17.10 -21.92
N GLN A 530 -7.26 -15.90 -21.42
CA GLN A 530 -7.68 -14.78 -22.24
C GLN A 530 -6.68 -13.62 -22.16
N GLU A 531 -6.17 -13.20 -23.32
CA GLU A 531 -5.60 -11.87 -23.49
C GLU A 531 -6.73 -10.84 -23.39
N LEU A 532 -6.68 -9.96 -22.39
CA LEU A 532 -7.71 -8.95 -22.15
C LEU A 532 -7.89 -8.05 -23.39
N HIS A 533 -9.05 -7.41 -23.53
CA HIS A 533 -9.24 -6.38 -24.56
C HIS A 533 -8.56 -5.08 -24.15
N LYS A 534 -8.57 -4.80 -22.84
CA LYS A 534 -7.86 -3.70 -22.22
C LYS A 534 -7.39 -4.15 -20.83
N GLY A 535 -6.08 -4.16 -20.65
CA GLY A 535 -5.42 -4.67 -19.45
C GLY A 535 -5.22 -3.66 -18.31
N TYR A 536 -5.19 -2.37 -18.66
CA TYR A 536 -4.96 -1.29 -17.71
C TYR A 536 -5.77 -0.06 -18.13
N ALA A 537 -7.10 -0.17 -18.04
CA ALA A 537 -8.03 0.92 -18.32
C ALA A 537 -7.89 2.04 -17.30
N SER A 538 -7.90 3.29 -17.78
CA SER A 538 -7.64 4.48 -16.96
C SER A 538 -8.78 5.51 -16.98
N SER A 539 -9.92 5.17 -17.58
CA SER A 539 -11.07 6.08 -17.68
C SER A 539 -12.36 5.32 -17.94
N GLU A 540 -13.51 5.96 -17.68
CA GLU A 540 -14.83 5.44 -18.08
C GLU A 540 -14.91 5.16 -19.59
N GLY A 541 -14.30 6.01 -20.42
CA GLY A 541 -14.22 5.82 -21.87
C GLY A 541 -13.53 4.50 -22.24
N ASP A 542 -12.42 4.15 -21.56
CA ASP A 542 -11.77 2.86 -21.78
C ASP A 542 -12.70 1.67 -21.44
N LEU A 543 -13.52 1.78 -20.38
CA LEU A 543 -14.46 0.73 -19.98
C LEU A 543 -15.58 0.50 -21.01
N ILE A 544 -15.96 1.54 -21.76
CA ILE A 544 -17.06 1.52 -22.72
C ILE A 544 -16.57 1.27 -24.14
N ASP A 545 -15.59 2.03 -24.62
CA ASP A 545 -15.20 2.03 -26.02
C ASP A 545 -14.51 0.73 -26.44
N ASN A 546 -13.77 0.07 -25.54
CA ASN A 546 -13.19 -1.25 -25.82
C ASN A 546 -14.27 -2.33 -26.02
N VAL A 547 -15.38 -2.26 -25.26
CA VAL A 547 -16.54 -3.14 -25.47
C VAL A 547 -17.20 -2.82 -26.81
N ARG A 548 -17.46 -1.55 -27.11
CA ARG A 548 -18.08 -1.12 -28.38
C ARG A 548 -17.25 -1.54 -29.59
N ASP A 549 -15.93 -1.41 -29.51
CA ASP A 549 -15.03 -1.77 -30.59
C ASP A 549 -14.97 -3.29 -30.81
N ALA A 550 -15.06 -4.09 -29.76
CA ALA A 550 -15.19 -5.54 -29.87
C ALA A 550 -16.53 -5.92 -30.53
N ILE A 551 -17.64 -5.28 -30.12
CA ILE A 551 -18.98 -5.51 -30.70
C ILE A 551 -19.01 -5.21 -32.20
N LYS A 552 -18.34 -4.15 -32.66
CA LYS A 552 -18.27 -3.81 -34.11
C LYS A 552 -17.63 -4.93 -34.95
N ARG A 553 -16.78 -5.76 -34.35
CA ARG A 553 -16.08 -6.88 -35.02
C ARG A 553 -16.80 -8.21 -34.85
N TRP A 554 -17.87 -8.25 -34.07
CA TRP A 554 -18.61 -9.47 -33.75
C TRP A 554 -19.45 -9.97 -34.93
N ASP A 555 -19.23 -11.21 -35.35
CA ASP A 555 -19.93 -11.83 -36.47
C ASP A 555 -21.34 -12.34 -36.13
N ARG A 556 -21.72 -12.31 -34.85
CA ARG A 556 -23.00 -12.78 -34.30
C ARG A 556 -23.28 -14.28 -34.51
N LYS A 557 -22.27 -15.07 -34.89
CA LYS A 557 -22.40 -16.53 -35.11
C LYS A 557 -21.95 -17.36 -33.92
N SER A 558 -21.14 -16.77 -33.05
CA SER A 558 -20.61 -17.38 -31.83
C SER A 558 -20.63 -16.36 -30.69
N PRO A 559 -20.60 -16.76 -29.41
CA PRO A 559 -20.46 -15.81 -28.30
C PRO A 559 -19.17 -14.99 -28.42
N LEU A 560 -19.25 -13.70 -28.05
CA LEU A 560 -18.09 -12.83 -27.90
C LEU A 560 -17.79 -12.62 -26.40
N PHE A 561 -16.52 -12.66 -26.04
CA PHE A 561 -16.06 -12.54 -24.65
C PHE A 561 -15.13 -11.33 -24.53
N VAL A 562 -15.56 -10.30 -23.79
CA VAL A 562 -14.81 -9.04 -23.62
C VAL A 562 -14.39 -8.87 -22.15
N GLY A 563 -13.11 -9.10 -21.87
CA GLY A 563 -12.50 -8.86 -20.55
C GLY A 563 -11.77 -7.52 -20.51
N ILE A 564 -12.09 -6.71 -19.49
CA ILE A 564 -11.43 -5.41 -19.23
C ILE A 564 -10.95 -5.38 -17.78
N GLN A 565 -9.68 -5.02 -17.59
CA GLN A 565 -9.11 -4.72 -16.29
C GLN A 565 -8.75 -3.23 -16.22
N ALA A 566 -9.05 -2.60 -15.09
CA ALA A 566 -8.87 -1.16 -14.88
C ALA A 566 -8.05 -0.87 -13.63
N ASN A 567 -7.28 0.22 -13.68
CA ASN A 567 -6.40 0.62 -12.59
C ASN A 567 -7.12 1.48 -11.54
N PRO A 568 -6.93 1.21 -10.23
CA PRO A 568 -7.66 1.91 -9.17
C PRO A 568 -7.19 3.35 -8.95
N TRP A 569 -6.11 3.77 -9.63
CA TRP A 569 -5.49 5.09 -9.45
C TRP A 569 -6.17 6.18 -10.27
N GLN A 570 -6.86 5.80 -11.35
CA GLN A 570 -7.47 6.74 -12.30
C GLN A 570 -8.98 6.52 -12.48
N VAL A 571 -9.47 5.30 -12.27
CA VAL A 571 -10.92 5.01 -12.34
C VAL A 571 -11.57 5.11 -10.96
N THR A 572 -12.84 5.51 -10.92
CA THR A 572 -13.66 5.46 -9.70
C THR A 572 -14.67 4.31 -9.79
N TYR A 573 -15.32 3.96 -8.67
CA TYR A 573 -16.37 2.94 -8.67
C TYR A 573 -17.55 3.36 -9.58
N GLU A 574 -17.88 4.66 -9.62
CA GLU A 574 -18.92 5.21 -10.49
C GLU A 574 -18.63 5.00 -11.97
N ASN A 575 -17.36 5.02 -12.40
CA ASN A 575 -17.04 4.74 -13.80
C ASN A 575 -17.49 3.33 -14.22
N PHE A 576 -17.37 2.33 -13.33
CA PHE A 576 -17.90 0.98 -13.61
C PHE A 576 -19.42 0.95 -13.63
N VAL A 577 -20.07 1.65 -12.69
CA VAL A 577 -21.54 1.76 -12.66
C VAL A 577 -22.06 2.37 -13.97
N ASN A 578 -21.44 3.46 -14.41
CA ASN A 578 -21.78 4.15 -15.65
C ASN A 578 -21.53 3.25 -16.87
N ALA A 579 -20.41 2.52 -16.91
CA ALA A 579 -20.11 1.60 -17.99
C ALA A 579 -21.14 0.46 -18.09
N VAL A 580 -21.56 -0.13 -16.96
CA VAL A 580 -22.62 -1.16 -16.97
C VAL A 580 -23.96 -0.57 -17.36
N ALA A 581 -24.31 0.61 -16.83
CA ALA A 581 -25.55 1.32 -17.19
C ALA A 581 -25.60 1.67 -18.69
N TYR A 582 -24.46 1.97 -19.32
CA TYR A 582 -24.38 2.27 -20.74
C TYR A 582 -24.89 1.11 -21.62
N PHE A 583 -24.65 -0.14 -21.21
CA PHE A 583 -25.04 -1.33 -21.97
C PHE A 583 -26.37 -1.95 -21.50
N GLN A 584 -27.05 -1.38 -20.50
CA GLN A 584 -28.21 -2.01 -19.85
C GLN A 584 -29.40 -2.27 -20.80
N ASP A 585 -29.57 -1.43 -21.83
CA ASP A 585 -30.66 -1.55 -22.81
C ASP A 585 -30.28 -2.42 -24.02
N ASP A 586 -29.01 -2.81 -24.15
CA ASP A 586 -28.53 -3.70 -25.21
C ASP A 586 -28.72 -5.17 -24.78
N LYS A 587 -29.74 -5.80 -25.33
CA LYS A 587 -30.11 -7.20 -25.02
C LYS A 587 -29.08 -8.23 -25.47
N ASP A 588 -28.14 -7.84 -26.34
CA ASP A 588 -27.06 -8.71 -26.78
C ASP A 588 -25.86 -8.66 -25.82
N VAL A 589 -25.80 -7.68 -24.91
CA VAL A 589 -24.71 -7.51 -23.94
C VAL A 589 -25.12 -8.01 -22.56
N ILE A 590 -24.29 -8.85 -21.97
CA ILE A 590 -24.48 -9.36 -20.60
C ILE A 590 -23.19 -9.11 -19.82
N VAL A 591 -23.26 -8.27 -18.80
CA VAL A 591 -22.16 -8.09 -17.85
C VAL A 591 -22.24 -9.18 -16.78
N VAL A 592 -21.14 -9.89 -16.55
CA VAL A 592 -21.05 -11.00 -15.58
C VAL A 592 -19.76 -10.89 -14.77
N ARG A 593 -19.75 -11.56 -13.61
CA ARG A 593 -18.53 -11.69 -12.81
C ARG A 593 -17.47 -12.52 -13.54
N PRO A 594 -16.17 -12.31 -13.26
CA PRO A 594 -15.08 -13.08 -13.87
C PRO A 594 -15.20 -14.60 -13.76
N ASP A 595 -15.71 -15.14 -12.65
CA ASP A 595 -15.86 -16.58 -12.48
C ASP A 595 -16.94 -17.15 -13.42
N ILE A 596 -18.11 -16.51 -13.47
CA ILE A 596 -19.20 -16.84 -14.41
C ILE A 596 -18.74 -16.67 -15.86
N TYR A 597 -17.99 -15.61 -16.13
CA TYR A 597 -17.41 -15.32 -17.42
C TYR A 597 -16.51 -16.47 -17.92
N PHE A 598 -15.60 -16.96 -17.07
CA PHE A 598 -14.76 -18.10 -17.44
C PHE A 598 -15.55 -19.41 -17.53
N GLN A 599 -16.58 -19.63 -16.71
CA GLN A 599 -17.48 -20.78 -16.90
C GLN A 599 -18.15 -20.79 -18.30
N LEU A 600 -18.58 -19.62 -18.78
CA LEU A 600 -19.15 -19.46 -20.13
C LEU A 600 -18.12 -19.68 -21.23
N ILE A 601 -16.88 -19.19 -21.04
CA ILE A 601 -15.78 -19.46 -21.97
C ILE A 601 -15.52 -20.97 -22.05
N ARG A 602 -15.43 -21.66 -20.91
CA ARG A 602 -15.20 -23.10 -20.84
C ARG A 602 -16.26 -23.87 -21.64
N GLU A 603 -17.54 -23.57 -21.41
CA GLU A 603 -18.65 -24.18 -22.13
C GLU A 603 -18.56 -23.91 -23.66
N SER A 604 -18.20 -22.69 -24.06
CA SER A 604 -18.02 -22.33 -25.49
C SER A 604 -16.89 -23.10 -26.18
N LYS A 605 -15.92 -23.60 -25.40
CA LYS A 605 -14.78 -24.40 -25.86
C LYS A 605 -15.00 -25.91 -25.68
N GLY A 606 -16.21 -26.33 -25.29
CA GLY A 606 -16.55 -27.74 -25.07
C GLY A 606 -15.97 -28.33 -23.78
N LEU A 607 -15.57 -27.49 -22.83
CA LEU A 607 -15.07 -27.89 -21.51
C LEU A 607 -16.22 -27.89 -20.49
N PRO A 608 -16.15 -28.70 -19.42
CA PRO A 608 -17.07 -28.57 -18.29
C PRO A 608 -17.03 -27.16 -17.70
N PRO A 609 -18.19 -26.52 -17.42
CA PRO A 609 -18.24 -25.16 -16.86
C PRO A 609 -17.42 -25.02 -15.58
N ASP A 610 -17.48 -26.00 -14.68
CA ASP A 610 -16.57 -26.09 -13.54
C ASP A 610 -15.48 -27.13 -13.80
N PRO A 611 -14.20 -26.82 -13.57
CA PRO A 611 -13.13 -27.81 -13.56
C PRO A 611 -13.38 -28.87 -12.47
N PRO A 612 -12.77 -30.07 -12.61
CA PRO A 612 -12.84 -31.11 -11.59
C PRO A 612 -12.40 -30.59 -10.22
N GLU A 613 -13.10 -30.97 -9.16
CA GLU A 613 -12.64 -30.71 -7.80
C GLU A 613 -11.30 -31.44 -7.58
N THR A 614 -10.32 -30.72 -7.07
CA THR A 614 -9.05 -31.28 -6.61
C THR A 614 -9.30 -31.93 -5.25
N ASN A 615 -9.25 -33.26 -5.19
CA ASN A 615 -9.40 -34.05 -3.95
C ASN A 615 -8.43 -33.65 -2.84
#